data_AF-A0A7C7V296-F1
#
_entry.id   AF-A0A7C7V296-F1
#
_cell.length_a   1.000
_cell.length_b   1.000
_cell.length_c   1.000
_cell.angle_alpha   90.00
_cell.angle_beta   90.00
_cell.angle_gamma   90.00
#
_symmetry.space_group_name_H-M   'P 1'
#
loop_
_entity.id
_entity.type
_entity.pdbx_description
1 polymer ?
#
loop_
_entity_poly.entity_id
_entity_poly.type
_entity_poly.pdbx_seq_one_letter_code
_entity_poly.pdbx_strand_id
1 'polypeptide(L)'
;MELAWRRSVAAGVAIDLLLSRSAYRGSEKGLFLTAIMHAMGRVALAMLYPRQYQAMIELCGKDQETLAAQEDRLLQISHSEVMSRLLQSWNVPAPIHEPLPYVTRPYHCLTSLPEPLRTKTELVKLAILIGRIAVGQWEPWDCVELPPSTVPNRLVPGALAGIIDQTATNAGVIIRFRTEDSAAKGEPPSLKGQPEPTHELAYCVLCPEPFDLLAEILTRMRFALAAVSPEKLQSNEHLLINALRAPPSTLVACYDRLHGDGPTLVITGSGNLQACSRHGRTLALRASYAALQAACLETARPLHNAAGSSGKPGPNTGATAEGD
;
A
#
# COMPACT_ATOMS: atom_id res chain seq x y z
N MET A 1 5.40 12.82 11.95
CA MET A 1 6.84 12.45 11.98
C MET A 1 7.09 11.02 12.43
N GLU A 2 6.38 10.51 13.45
CA GLU A 2 6.54 9.14 13.95
C GLU A 2 6.34 8.05 12.87
N LEU A 3 5.28 8.17 12.07
CA LEU A 3 4.99 7.20 10.99
C LEU A 3 6.10 7.13 9.93
N ALA A 4 6.67 8.28 9.56
CA ALA A 4 7.80 8.34 8.62
C ALA A 4 9.03 7.61 9.18
N TRP A 5 9.30 7.74 10.48
CA TRP A 5 10.37 6.99 11.14
C TRP A 5 10.10 5.49 11.15
N ARG A 6 8.90 5.05 11.57
CA ARG A 6 8.53 3.62 11.60
C ARG A 6 8.67 2.96 10.23
N ARG A 7 8.22 3.63 9.17
CA ARG A 7 8.38 3.16 7.78
C ARG A 7 9.82 3.14 7.31
N SER A 8 10.64 4.10 7.75
CA SER A 8 12.07 4.12 7.41
C SER A 8 12.81 2.95 8.04
N VAL A 9 12.53 2.65 9.32
CA VAL A 9 13.05 1.46 10.01
C VAL A 9 12.58 0.18 9.31
N ALA A 10 11.29 0.07 9.00
CA ALA A 10 10.75 -1.09 8.30
C ALA A 10 11.35 -1.28 6.90
N ALA A 11 11.59 -0.19 6.16
CA ALA A 11 12.27 -0.25 4.87
C ALA A 11 13.73 -0.72 5.00
N GLY A 12 14.44 -0.27 6.06
CA GLY A 12 15.79 -0.75 6.39
C GLY A 12 15.84 -2.26 6.69
N VAL A 13 14.88 -2.76 7.46
CA VAL A 13 14.73 -4.20 7.72
C VAL A 13 14.38 -4.95 6.44
N ALA A 14 13.46 -4.42 5.63
CA ALA A 14 13.02 -5.04 4.38
C ALA A 14 14.17 -5.18 3.38
N ILE A 15 15.02 -4.16 3.22
CA ILE A 15 16.14 -4.23 2.28
C ILE A 15 17.19 -5.24 2.71
N ASP A 16 17.44 -5.39 4.02
CA ASP A 16 18.35 -6.41 4.55
C ASP A 16 17.83 -7.84 4.27
N LEU A 17 16.52 -8.06 4.48
CA LEU A 17 15.86 -9.31 4.14
C LEU A 17 15.82 -9.60 2.63
N LEU A 18 15.61 -8.57 1.80
CA LEU A 18 15.68 -8.69 0.35
C LEU A 18 17.09 -9.10 -0.10
N LEU A 19 18.13 -8.43 0.41
CA LEU A 19 19.51 -8.70 0.04
C LEU A 19 19.97 -10.10 0.46
N SER A 20 19.61 -10.53 1.67
CA SER A 20 19.95 -11.88 2.17
C SER A 20 19.29 -13.03 1.40
N ARG A 21 18.17 -12.78 0.72
CA ARG A 21 17.42 -13.76 -0.07
C ARG A 21 17.57 -13.60 -1.59
N SER A 22 18.30 -12.58 -2.04
CA SER A 22 18.53 -12.32 -3.46
C SER A 22 19.86 -12.89 -3.94
N ALA A 23 20.01 -13.02 -5.26
CA ALA A 23 21.30 -13.31 -5.89
C ALA A 23 22.34 -12.18 -5.71
N TYR A 24 21.95 -11.04 -5.11
CA TYR A 24 22.77 -9.84 -4.95
C TYR A 24 23.38 -9.70 -3.55
N ARG A 25 23.45 -10.80 -2.78
CA ARG A 25 24.13 -10.84 -1.48
C ARG A 25 25.56 -10.29 -1.61
N GLY A 26 25.96 -9.35 -0.73
CA GLY A 26 27.25 -8.66 -0.83
C GLY A 26 27.26 -7.40 -1.71
N SER A 27 26.17 -7.07 -2.43
CA SER A 27 25.99 -5.79 -3.14
C SER A 27 25.42 -4.67 -2.26
N GLU A 28 25.53 -4.85 -0.94
CA GLU A 28 24.82 -4.15 0.11
C GLU A 28 25.34 -2.75 0.46
N LYS A 29 26.48 -2.34 -0.11
CA LYS A 29 27.14 -1.06 0.24
C LYS A 29 26.17 0.10 0.09
N GLY A 30 25.70 0.59 1.24
CA GLY A 30 24.87 1.79 1.35
C GLY A 30 23.36 1.59 1.23
N LEU A 31 22.86 0.46 0.70
CA LEU A 31 21.42 0.29 0.41
C LEU A 31 20.53 0.31 1.65
N PHE A 32 21.03 -0.24 2.77
CA PHE A 32 20.37 -0.13 4.07
C PHE A 32 20.13 1.34 4.45
N LEU A 33 21.17 2.16 4.34
CA LEU A 33 21.08 3.58 4.65
C LEU A 33 20.22 4.32 3.62
N THR A 34 20.30 3.98 2.33
CA THR A 34 19.41 4.50 1.29
C THR A 34 17.93 4.27 1.65
N ALA A 35 17.58 3.05 2.07
CA ALA A 35 16.21 2.68 2.41
C ALA A 35 15.70 3.43 3.66
N ILE A 36 16.55 3.66 4.67
CA ILE A 36 16.16 4.45 5.85
C ILE A 36 16.07 5.94 5.51
N MET A 37 16.94 6.47 4.66
CA MET A 37 17.00 7.90 4.35
C MET A 37 15.94 8.37 3.35
N HIS A 38 15.27 7.47 2.62
CA HIS A 38 14.36 7.83 1.54
C HIS A 38 13.31 8.88 1.93
N ALA A 39 12.74 8.79 3.14
CA ALA A 39 11.67 9.69 3.59
C ALA A 39 12.19 10.99 4.21
N MET A 40 13.48 11.08 4.55
CA MET A 40 14.06 12.23 5.28
C MET A 40 14.07 13.50 4.43
N GLY A 41 14.10 13.38 3.10
CA GLY A 41 13.94 14.53 2.20
C GLY A 41 12.61 15.27 2.39
N ARG A 42 11.54 14.59 2.84
CA ARG A 42 10.26 15.23 3.16
C ARG A 42 10.36 16.08 4.41
N VAL A 43 11.13 15.63 5.41
CA VAL A 43 11.40 16.40 6.63
C VAL A 43 12.17 17.67 6.27
N ALA A 44 13.21 17.54 5.45
CA ALA A 44 13.97 18.70 4.98
C ALA A 44 13.09 19.70 4.21
N LEU A 45 12.28 19.22 3.25
CA LEU A 45 11.36 20.08 2.50
C LEU A 45 10.31 20.75 3.40
N ALA A 46 9.73 20.02 4.35
CA ALA A 46 8.75 20.57 5.30
C ALA A 46 9.37 21.60 6.25
N MET A 47 10.65 21.47 6.60
CA MET A 47 11.36 22.46 7.42
C MET A 47 11.73 23.72 6.63
N LEU A 48 12.14 23.58 5.37
CA LEU A 48 12.54 24.69 4.52
C LEU A 48 11.33 25.46 3.94
N TYR A 49 10.24 24.75 3.63
CA TYR A 49 9.06 25.30 2.97
C TYR A 49 7.76 24.91 3.71
N PRO A 50 7.62 25.21 5.01
CA PRO A 50 6.53 24.69 5.84
C PRO A 50 5.14 25.07 5.32
N ARG A 51 4.96 26.30 4.84
CA ARG A 51 3.66 26.78 4.33
C ARG A 51 3.29 26.08 3.02
N GLN A 52 4.25 25.94 2.10
CA GLN A 52 4.04 25.29 0.81
C GLN A 52 3.77 23.80 1.00
N TYR A 53 4.53 23.14 1.89
CA TYR A 53 4.37 21.72 2.16
C TYR A 53 3.03 21.42 2.84
N GLN A 54 2.59 22.28 3.77
CA GLN A 54 1.26 22.20 4.36
C GLN A 54 0.16 22.37 3.31
N ALA A 55 0.26 23.36 2.42
CA ALA A 55 -0.70 23.57 1.33
C ALA A 55 -0.76 22.37 0.37
N MET A 56 0.39 21.74 0.06
CA MET A 56 0.42 20.52 -0.75
C MET A 56 -0.30 19.35 -0.08
N ILE A 57 -0.12 19.17 1.23
CA ILE A 57 -0.82 18.13 2.01
C ILE A 57 -2.34 18.36 1.97
N GLU A 58 -2.78 19.60 2.15
CA GLU A 58 -4.20 19.97 2.08
C GLU A 58 -4.81 19.72 0.70
N LEU A 59 -4.07 20.03 -0.37
CA LEU A 59 -4.49 19.72 -1.74
C LEU A 59 -4.59 18.21 -1.99
N CYS A 60 -3.64 17.42 -1.49
CA CYS A 60 -3.71 15.95 -1.60
C CYS A 60 -4.99 15.39 -0.96
N GLY A 61 -5.43 15.96 0.16
CA GLY A 61 -6.67 15.55 0.82
C GLY A 61 -7.93 15.86 0.00
N LYS A 62 -7.93 16.97 -0.74
CA LYS A 62 -9.07 17.41 -1.58
C LYS A 62 -9.13 16.65 -2.91
N ASP A 63 -7.99 16.55 -3.58
CA ASP A 63 -7.89 16.04 -4.96
C ASP A 63 -7.59 14.53 -4.99
N GLN A 64 -7.41 13.92 -3.81
CA GLN A 64 -6.95 12.53 -3.66
C GLN A 64 -5.68 12.24 -4.47
N GLU A 65 -4.79 13.23 -4.58
CA GLU A 65 -3.51 13.10 -5.26
C GLU A 65 -2.40 12.62 -4.31
N THR A 66 -1.31 12.12 -4.90
CA THR A 66 -0.13 11.75 -4.11
C THR A 66 0.70 12.99 -3.79
N LEU A 67 1.33 13.02 -2.61
CA LEU A 67 2.21 14.13 -2.27
C LEU A 67 3.44 14.19 -3.21
N ALA A 68 3.84 13.05 -3.77
CA ALA A 68 4.91 13.01 -4.78
C ALA A 68 4.50 13.75 -6.07
N ALA A 69 3.24 13.60 -6.51
CA ALA A 69 2.73 14.34 -7.67
C ALA A 69 2.69 15.85 -7.40
N GLN A 70 2.34 16.26 -6.17
CA GLN A 70 2.37 17.67 -5.76
C GLN A 70 3.80 18.24 -5.74
N GLU A 71 4.77 17.49 -5.21
CA GLU A 71 6.19 17.85 -5.23
C GLU A 71 6.69 18.05 -6.67
N ASP A 72 6.40 17.10 -7.56
CA ASP A 72 6.79 17.18 -8.97
C ASP A 72 6.14 18.38 -9.67
N ARG A 73 4.87 18.69 -9.35
CA ARG A 73 4.11 19.78 -9.97
C ARG A 73 4.55 21.17 -9.49
N LEU A 74 4.76 21.34 -8.18
CA LEU A 74 4.96 22.65 -7.56
C LEU A 74 6.42 22.98 -7.28
N LEU A 75 7.24 21.98 -6.93
CA LEU A 75 8.66 22.17 -6.63
C LEU A 75 9.56 21.69 -7.78
N GLN A 76 9.02 20.93 -8.74
CA GLN A 76 9.77 20.29 -9.83
C GLN A 76 10.94 19.43 -9.34
N ILE A 77 10.86 18.98 -8.09
CA ILE A 77 11.87 18.14 -7.45
C ILE A 77 11.20 17.26 -6.40
N SER A 78 11.47 15.96 -6.47
CA SER A 78 10.94 15.03 -5.47
C SER A 78 11.74 15.09 -4.17
N HIS A 79 11.08 14.75 -3.05
CA HIS A 79 11.75 14.65 -1.75
C HIS A 79 12.98 13.72 -1.78
N SER A 80 12.93 12.62 -2.53
CA SER A 80 14.07 11.69 -2.62
C SER A 80 15.24 12.30 -3.38
N GLU A 81 14.98 13.13 -4.40
CA GLU A 81 16.04 13.85 -5.10
C GLU A 81 16.68 14.92 -4.20
N VAL A 82 15.88 15.66 -3.43
CA VAL A 82 16.40 16.58 -2.41
C VAL A 82 17.31 15.85 -1.44
N MET A 83 16.88 14.68 -0.95
CA MET A 83 17.70 13.87 -0.04
C MET A 83 19.02 13.43 -0.69
N SER A 84 18.99 13.04 -1.98
CA SER A 84 20.21 12.69 -2.71
C SER A 84 21.20 13.85 -2.76
N ARG A 85 20.74 15.05 -3.09
CA ARG A 85 21.56 16.27 -3.15
C ARG A 85 22.13 16.65 -1.78
N LEU A 86 21.34 16.51 -0.71
CA LEU A 86 21.81 16.74 0.66
C LEU A 86 22.92 15.78 1.06
N LEU A 87 22.74 14.47 0.83
CA LEU A 87 23.76 13.46 1.14
C LEU A 87 25.04 13.69 0.33
N GLN A 88 24.91 14.06 -0.95
CA GLN A 88 26.04 14.44 -1.78
C GLN A 88 26.79 15.65 -1.20
N SER A 89 26.08 16.68 -0.75
CA SER A 89 26.70 17.88 -0.13
C SER A 89 27.43 17.58 1.18
N TRP A 90 27.02 16.51 1.88
CA TRP A 90 27.67 16.01 3.09
C TRP A 90 28.81 15.02 2.81
N ASN A 91 29.22 14.86 1.55
CA ASN A 91 30.25 13.91 1.11
C ASN A 91 29.93 12.45 1.49
N VAL A 92 28.65 12.09 1.56
CA VAL A 92 28.23 10.71 1.77
C VAL A 92 28.53 9.90 0.50
N PRO A 93 29.07 8.67 0.60
CA PRO A 93 29.41 7.87 -0.57
C PRO A 93 28.28 7.68 -1.58
N ALA A 94 28.61 7.81 -2.87
CA ALA A 94 27.69 7.71 -4.00
C ALA A 94 26.74 6.50 -3.97
N PRO A 95 27.18 5.28 -3.59
CA PRO A 95 26.28 4.12 -3.50
C PRO A 95 25.07 4.30 -2.57
N ILE A 96 25.13 5.21 -1.60
CA ILE A 96 24.03 5.50 -0.68
C ILE A 96 22.99 6.44 -1.32
N HIS A 97 23.44 7.44 -2.09
CA HIS A 97 22.54 8.51 -2.55
C HIS A 97 22.14 8.40 -4.04
N GLU A 98 22.90 7.67 -4.87
CA GLU A 98 22.62 7.48 -6.30
C GLU A 98 21.24 6.86 -6.61
N PRO A 99 20.71 5.88 -5.84
CA PRO A 99 19.39 5.32 -6.15
C PRO A 99 18.23 6.27 -5.84
N LEU A 100 18.42 7.21 -4.89
CA LEU A 100 17.34 8.02 -4.33
C LEU A 100 16.55 8.85 -5.37
N PRO A 101 17.15 9.52 -6.36
CA PRO A 101 16.40 10.30 -7.35
C PRO A 101 15.41 9.47 -8.19
N TYR A 102 15.53 8.14 -8.15
CA TYR A 102 14.76 7.23 -8.99
C TYR A 102 13.69 6.44 -8.20
N VAL A 103 13.76 6.35 -6.87
CA VAL A 103 12.83 5.51 -6.08
C VAL A 103 11.37 5.99 -6.12
N THR A 104 11.15 7.28 -6.40
CA THR A 104 9.82 7.88 -6.56
C THR A 104 9.30 7.80 -7.99
N ARG A 105 10.17 7.57 -8.98
CA ARG A 105 9.80 7.49 -10.39
C ARG A 105 9.00 6.22 -10.69
N PRO A 106 8.12 6.22 -11.72
CA PRO A 106 7.40 5.01 -12.12
C PRO A 106 8.33 3.84 -12.45
N TYR A 107 7.91 2.60 -12.18
CA TYR A 107 8.73 1.42 -12.48
C TYR A 107 9.14 1.31 -13.96
N HIS A 108 8.29 1.73 -14.89
CA HIS A 108 8.62 1.70 -16.32
C HIS A 108 9.82 2.61 -16.66
N CYS A 109 10.00 3.72 -15.94
CA CYS A 109 11.16 4.60 -16.11
C CYS A 109 12.47 3.99 -15.61
N LEU A 110 12.42 2.95 -14.77
CA LEU A 110 13.62 2.30 -14.26
C LEU A 110 14.26 1.36 -15.28
N THR A 111 13.51 0.95 -16.31
CA THR A 111 13.98 0.01 -17.33
C THR A 111 15.13 0.56 -18.17
N SER A 112 15.25 1.88 -18.29
CA SER A 112 16.32 2.57 -19.01
C SER A 112 17.56 2.85 -18.17
N LEU A 113 17.54 2.55 -16.86
CA LEU A 113 18.70 2.75 -16.00
C LEU A 113 19.78 1.68 -16.27
N PRO A 114 21.07 2.06 -16.24
CA PRO A 114 22.15 1.09 -16.35
C PRO A 114 22.24 0.20 -15.11
N GLU A 115 22.79 -1.00 -15.27
CA GLU A 115 23.18 -1.83 -14.13
C GLU A 115 24.51 -1.33 -13.52
N PRO A 116 24.71 -1.43 -12.18
CA PRO A 116 23.80 -2.01 -11.18
C PRO A 116 22.77 -1.02 -10.61
N LEU A 117 22.72 0.22 -11.10
CA LEU A 117 21.85 1.28 -10.55
C LEU A 117 20.37 0.92 -10.64
N ARG A 118 19.94 0.31 -11.75
CA ARG A 118 18.58 -0.20 -11.92
C ARG A 118 18.22 -1.19 -10.81
N THR A 119 19.00 -2.26 -10.66
CA THR A 119 18.75 -3.29 -9.64
C THR A 119 18.75 -2.72 -8.23
N LYS A 120 19.70 -1.84 -7.89
CA LYS A 120 19.75 -1.14 -6.60
C LYS A 120 18.49 -0.32 -6.34
N THR A 121 18.05 0.44 -7.33
CA THR A 121 16.83 1.27 -7.24
C THR A 121 15.59 0.42 -7.06
N GLU A 122 15.45 -0.66 -7.84
CA GLU A 122 14.30 -1.57 -7.74
C GLU A 122 14.25 -2.27 -6.38
N LEU A 123 15.39 -2.69 -5.83
CA LEU A 123 15.50 -3.26 -4.48
C LEU A 123 15.05 -2.26 -3.41
N VAL A 124 15.57 -1.03 -3.44
CA VAL A 124 15.18 0.02 -2.47
C VAL A 124 13.70 0.37 -2.60
N LYS A 125 13.19 0.52 -3.82
CA LYS A 125 11.79 0.84 -4.06
C LYS A 125 10.87 -0.29 -3.56
N LEU A 126 11.25 -1.55 -3.79
CA LEU A 126 10.54 -2.71 -3.25
C LEU A 126 10.60 -2.75 -1.72
N ALA A 127 11.75 -2.46 -1.11
CA ALA A 127 11.92 -2.38 0.34
C ALA A 127 11.01 -1.31 0.98
N ILE A 128 10.89 -0.14 0.33
CA ILE A 128 9.99 0.94 0.79
C ILE A 128 8.53 0.47 0.76
N LEU A 129 8.10 -0.20 -0.32
CA LEU A 129 6.74 -0.76 -0.41
C LEU A 129 6.50 -1.82 0.67
N ILE A 130 7.42 -2.78 0.83
CA ILE A 130 7.34 -3.81 1.86
C ILE A 130 7.28 -3.18 3.26
N GLY A 131 8.12 -2.18 3.53
CA GLY A 131 8.12 -1.46 4.80
C GLY A 131 6.78 -0.78 5.10
N ARG A 132 6.14 -0.18 4.09
CA ARG A 132 4.79 0.41 4.23
C ARG A 132 3.72 -0.65 4.51
N ILE A 133 3.74 -1.74 3.75
CA ILE A 133 2.84 -2.88 3.95
C ILE A 133 3.03 -3.43 5.37
N ALA A 134 4.26 -3.76 5.75
CA ALA A 134 4.62 -4.32 7.05
C ALA A 134 4.15 -3.45 8.24
N VAL A 135 4.30 -2.11 8.14
CA VAL A 135 3.81 -1.17 9.17
C VAL A 135 2.28 -1.10 9.20
N GLY A 136 1.60 -1.29 8.06
CA GLY A 136 0.14 -1.34 7.97
C GLY A 136 -0.57 0.00 8.20
N GLN A 137 0.17 1.10 8.26
CA GLN A 137 -0.39 2.45 8.39
C GLN A 137 0.03 3.27 7.18
N TRP A 138 -0.94 3.94 6.56
CA TRP A 138 -0.83 4.73 5.33
C TRP A 138 -1.29 6.16 5.58
N GLU A 139 -0.61 7.12 4.96
CA GLU A 139 -1.10 8.50 4.88
C GLU A 139 -2.02 8.61 3.67
N PRO A 140 -3.06 9.48 3.70
CA PRO A 140 -3.98 9.66 2.57
C PRO A 140 -3.27 9.90 1.23
N TRP A 141 -2.16 10.64 1.25
CA TRP A 141 -1.38 11.05 0.08
C TRP A 141 -0.25 10.08 -0.30
N ASP A 142 -0.12 8.94 0.37
CA ASP A 142 0.90 7.95 0.01
C ASP A 142 0.60 7.36 -1.37
N CYS A 143 1.64 7.28 -2.21
CA CYS A 143 1.52 6.64 -3.52
C CYS A 143 1.46 5.11 -3.37
N VAL A 144 0.40 4.50 -3.91
CA VAL A 144 0.25 3.05 -4.05
C VAL A 144 0.61 2.65 -5.48
N GLU A 145 1.82 2.14 -5.66
CA GLU A 145 2.32 1.62 -6.93
C GLU A 145 2.87 0.20 -6.70
N LEU A 146 2.44 -0.76 -7.52
CA LEU A 146 2.90 -2.14 -7.43
C LEU A 146 3.97 -2.43 -8.50
N PRO A 147 5.08 -3.12 -8.15
CA PRO A 147 6.11 -3.49 -9.10
C PRO A 147 5.55 -4.41 -10.19
N PRO A 148 5.99 -4.30 -11.45
CA PRO A 148 5.69 -5.31 -12.45
C PRO A 148 6.24 -6.67 -12.00
N SER A 149 5.54 -7.76 -12.35
CA SER A 149 5.86 -9.14 -11.93
C SER A 149 7.31 -9.55 -12.20
N THR A 150 7.90 -8.99 -13.26
CA THR A 150 9.29 -9.19 -13.65
C THR A 150 10.31 -8.75 -12.60
N VAL A 151 9.97 -7.79 -11.73
CA VAL A 151 10.87 -7.27 -10.69
C VAL A 151 10.98 -8.25 -9.52
N PRO A 152 9.92 -8.60 -8.76
CA PRO A 152 10.04 -9.54 -7.65
C PRO A 152 10.46 -10.93 -8.12
N ASN A 153 10.01 -11.40 -9.30
CA ASN A 153 10.44 -12.69 -9.84
C ASN A 153 11.95 -12.74 -10.15
N ARG A 154 12.56 -11.60 -10.50
CA ARG A 154 13.99 -11.50 -10.74
C ARG A 154 14.79 -11.30 -9.47
N LEU A 155 14.30 -10.46 -8.56
CA LEU A 155 15.07 -10.05 -7.37
C LEU A 155 14.95 -11.05 -6.22
N VAL A 156 13.74 -11.58 -5.97
CA VAL A 156 13.42 -12.44 -4.82
C VAL A 156 12.29 -13.44 -5.15
N PRO A 157 12.53 -14.39 -6.07
CA PRO A 157 11.50 -15.32 -6.55
C PRO A 157 10.89 -16.11 -5.39
N GLY A 158 9.56 -16.05 -5.25
CA GLY A 158 8.79 -16.82 -4.27
C GLY A 158 8.99 -16.43 -2.79
N ALA A 159 9.82 -15.43 -2.48
CA ALA A 159 10.16 -15.08 -1.11
C ALA A 159 9.38 -13.89 -0.52
N LEU A 160 8.56 -13.21 -1.34
CA LEU A 160 7.99 -11.90 -1.00
C LEU A 160 7.08 -11.92 0.22
N ALA A 161 6.16 -12.88 0.33
CA ALA A 161 5.27 -13.03 1.48
C ALA A 161 6.06 -13.14 2.80
N GLY A 162 6.99 -14.09 2.85
CA GLY A 162 7.83 -14.29 4.04
C GLY A 162 8.79 -13.13 4.33
N ILE A 163 9.10 -12.27 3.36
CA ILE A 163 9.87 -11.03 3.62
C ILE A 163 8.96 -9.99 4.28
N ILE A 164 7.71 -9.84 3.84
CA ILE A 164 6.74 -8.90 4.44
C ILE A 164 6.48 -9.26 5.90
N ASP A 165 6.21 -10.54 6.19
CA ASP A 165 5.91 -11.01 7.56
C ASP A 165 7.11 -10.86 8.49
N GLN A 166 8.31 -11.23 8.01
CA GLN A 166 9.53 -11.06 8.78
C GLN A 166 9.86 -9.57 8.99
N THR A 167 9.60 -8.73 8.00
CA THR A 167 9.77 -7.27 8.13
C THR A 167 8.85 -6.72 9.22
N ALA A 168 7.56 -7.12 9.21
CA ALA A 168 6.59 -6.68 10.21
C ALA A 168 7.01 -7.08 11.62
N THR A 169 7.50 -8.32 11.78
CA THR A 169 8.00 -8.85 13.05
C THR A 169 9.23 -8.09 13.54
N ASN A 170 10.27 -8.02 12.71
CA ASN A 170 11.56 -7.42 13.09
C ASN A 170 11.46 -5.91 13.31
N ALA A 171 10.76 -5.18 12.43
CA ALA A 171 10.54 -3.76 12.61
C ALA A 171 9.68 -3.48 13.84
N GLY A 172 8.69 -4.34 14.14
CA GLY A 172 7.87 -4.24 15.34
C GLY A 172 8.69 -4.27 16.64
N VAL A 173 9.70 -5.15 16.72
CA VAL A 173 10.63 -5.21 17.87
C VAL A 173 11.40 -3.92 18.04
N ILE A 174 12.02 -3.42 16.96
CA ILE A 174 12.83 -2.17 16.99
C ILE A 174 11.97 -0.96 17.37
N ILE A 175 10.75 -0.90 16.84
CA ILE A 175 9.82 0.20 17.11
C ILE A 175 9.40 0.20 18.58
N ARG A 176 9.11 -0.98 19.16
CA ARG A 176 8.72 -1.13 20.57
C ARG A 176 9.83 -0.74 21.53
N PHE A 177 11.06 -1.15 21.24
CA PHE A 177 12.22 -0.82 22.07
C PHE A 177 12.34 0.70 22.31
N ARG A 178 12.15 1.51 21.27
CA ARG A 178 12.16 2.97 21.40
C ARG A 178 11.01 3.54 22.23
N THR A 179 9.82 2.93 22.15
CA THR A 179 8.65 3.39 22.92
C THR A 179 8.75 3.03 24.40
N GLU A 180 9.36 1.90 24.74
CA GLU A 180 9.56 1.45 26.13
C GLU A 180 10.60 2.30 26.87
N ASP A 181 11.63 2.82 26.19
CA ASP A 181 12.56 3.81 26.75
C ASP A 181 11.90 5.18 27.05
N SER A 182 10.70 5.46 26.53
CA SER A 182 9.95 6.71 26.78
C SER A 182 8.70 6.54 27.65
N ALA A 183 8.31 5.32 28.03
CA ALA A 183 7.10 5.09 28.82
C ALA A 183 7.30 4.00 29.90
N ALA A 184 7.29 4.41 31.16
CA ALA A 184 7.15 3.50 32.28
C ALA A 184 5.78 2.78 32.22
N LYS A 185 5.82 1.44 32.35
CA LYS A 185 4.71 0.50 32.60
C LYS A 185 3.50 0.57 31.65
N GLY A 186 3.44 -0.38 30.73
CA GLY A 186 2.21 -0.81 30.08
C GLY A 186 2.39 -2.20 29.48
N GLU A 187 1.44 -3.10 29.71
CA GLU A 187 1.42 -4.47 29.19
C GLU A 187 1.60 -4.55 27.66
N PRO A 188 2.13 -5.67 27.13
CA PRO A 188 2.37 -5.82 25.71
C PRO A 188 1.06 -5.79 24.90
N PRO A 189 0.96 -4.98 23.83
CA PRO A 189 -0.09 -5.20 22.84
C PRO A 189 0.23 -6.52 22.11
N SER A 190 -0.59 -7.52 22.40
CA SER A 190 -0.68 -8.77 21.66
C SER A 190 -0.69 -8.49 20.14
N LEU A 191 0.18 -9.17 19.39
CA LEU A 191 0.16 -9.20 17.92
C LEU A 191 -1.08 -9.92 17.35
N LYS A 192 -2.03 -10.37 18.19
CA LYS A 192 -3.34 -10.92 17.79
C LYS A 192 -4.46 -9.87 17.81
N GLY A 193 -4.18 -8.68 17.30
CA GLY A 193 -5.14 -7.59 17.23
C GLY A 193 -5.06 -6.86 15.91
N GLN A 194 -5.10 -7.58 14.78
CA GLN A 194 -5.53 -6.89 13.57
C GLN A 194 -6.97 -6.44 13.83
N PRO A 195 -7.30 -5.15 13.72
CA PRO A 195 -8.65 -4.68 13.87
C PRO A 195 -9.54 -5.45 12.87
N GLU A 196 -10.66 -5.98 13.35
CA GLU A 196 -11.61 -6.76 12.56
C GLU A 196 -11.94 -6.05 11.23
N PRO A 197 -12.11 -6.79 10.13
CA PRO A 197 -12.49 -6.21 8.86
C PRO A 197 -13.82 -5.47 9.02
N THR A 198 -13.91 -4.31 8.39
CA THR A 198 -15.08 -3.42 8.53
C THR A 198 -16.02 -3.55 7.33
N HIS A 199 -15.48 -4.01 6.21
CA HIS A 199 -16.19 -4.11 4.94
C HIS A 199 -15.78 -5.41 4.24
N GLU A 200 -16.73 -6.00 3.52
CA GLU A 200 -16.52 -7.14 2.65
C GLU A 200 -16.44 -6.68 1.19
N LEU A 201 -15.50 -7.24 0.45
CA LEU A 201 -15.26 -6.91 -0.95
C LEU A 201 -15.09 -8.20 -1.75
N ALA A 202 -15.98 -8.42 -2.72
CA ALA A 202 -15.80 -9.50 -3.68
C ALA A 202 -14.57 -9.17 -4.54
N TYR A 203 -13.65 -10.12 -4.65
CA TYR A 203 -12.32 -9.88 -5.20
C TYR A 203 -11.99 -10.92 -6.27
N CYS A 204 -11.85 -10.47 -7.51
CA CYS A 204 -11.54 -11.32 -8.65
C CYS A 204 -10.17 -10.94 -9.24
N VAL A 205 -9.30 -11.93 -9.42
CA VAL A 205 -7.97 -11.76 -10.03
C VAL A 205 -7.99 -12.32 -11.45
N LEU A 206 -7.76 -11.46 -12.44
CA LEU A 206 -7.77 -11.89 -13.85
C LEU A 206 -6.47 -12.54 -14.31
N CYS A 207 -5.36 -12.22 -13.65
CA CYS A 207 -4.06 -12.79 -13.95
C CYS A 207 -3.36 -13.12 -12.62
N PRO A 208 -3.55 -14.35 -12.11
CA PRO A 208 -3.02 -14.74 -10.81
C PRO A 208 -1.49 -14.75 -10.82
N GLU A 209 -0.90 -14.14 -9.80
CA GLU A 209 0.53 -14.15 -9.54
C GLU A 209 0.83 -15.04 -8.31
N PRO A 210 2.07 -15.51 -8.12
CA PRO A 210 2.44 -16.29 -6.93
C PRO A 210 2.17 -15.57 -5.61
N PHE A 211 2.12 -14.24 -5.63
CA PHE A 211 1.79 -13.40 -4.49
C PHE A 211 0.99 -12.17 -4.92
N ASP A 212 -0.18 -11.98 -4.33
CA ASP A 212 -1.06 -10.86 -4.63
C ASP A 212 -0.82 -9.67 -3.70
N LEU A 213 0.07 -8.77 -4.13
CA LEU A 213 0.37 -7.54 -3.38
C LEU A 213 -0.84 -6.63 -3.20
N LEU A 214 -1.78 -6.63 -4.14
CA LEU A 214 -2.97 -5.79 -4.02
C LEU A 214 -3.88 -6.35 -2.92
N ALA A 215 -4.11 -7.66 -2.90
CA ALA A 215 -4.87 -8.32 -1.85
C ALA A 215 -4.25 -8.07 -0.45
N GLU A 216 -2.91 -8.12 -0.34
CA GLU A 216 -2.20 -7.84 0.90
C GLU A 216 -2.43 -6.39 1.38
N ILE A 217 -2.37 -5.40 0.47
CA ILE A 217 -2.67 -4.02 0.80
C ILE A 217 -4.13 -3.88 1.24
N LEU A 218 -5.09 -4.39 0.47
CA LEU A 218 -6.52 -4.29 0.77
C LEU A 218 -6.90 -4.94 2.11
N THR A 219 -6.31 -6.09 2.42
CA THR A 219 -6.49 -6.76 3.73
C THR A 219 -6.02 -5.85 4.87
N ARG A 220 -4.86 -5.19 4.71
CA ARG A 220 -4.37 -4.21 5.71
C ARG A 220 -5.17 -2.90 5.74
N MET A 221 -5.91 -2.59 4.66
CA MET A 221 -6.92 -1.54 4.63
C MET A 221 -8.23 -1.92 5.33
N ARG A 222 -8.31 -3.12 5.93
CA ARG A 222 -9.47 -3.68 6.67
C ARG A 222 -10.64 -4.10 5.78
N PHE A 223 -10.36 -4.52 4.54
CA PHE A 223 -11.32 -5.23 3.70
C PHE A 223 -11.18 -6.74 3.89
N ALA A 224 -12.30 -7.42 4.16
CA ALA A 224 -12.40 -8.86 4.02
C ALA A 224 -12.59 -9.20 2.53
N LEU A 225 -11.63 -9.91 1.94
CA LEU A 225 -11.67 -10.25 0.52
C LEU A 225 -12.37 -11.59 0.32
N ALA A 226 -13.52 -11.58 -0.33
CA ALA A 226 -14.23 -12.78 -0.76
C ALA A 226 -13.76 -13.14 -2.18
N ALA A 227 -12.91 -14.15 -2.32
CA ALA A 227 -12.35 -14.55 -3.62
C ALA A 227 -13.45 -15.05 -4.57
N VAL A 228 -13.54 -14.43 -5.75
CA VAL A 228 -14.48 -14.82 -6.81
C VAL A 228 -13.71 -15.29 -8.03
N SER A 229 -14.06 -16.47 -8.54
CA SER A 229 -13.47 -16.99 -9.77
C SER A 229 -14.00 -16.23 -10.98
N PRO A 230 -13.16 -15.92 -12.00
CA PRO A 230 -13.61 -15.23 -13.22
C PRO A 230 -14.74 -15.93 -13.98
N GLU A 231 -14.92 -17.24 -13.77
CA GLU A 231 -15.97 -18.06 -14.39
C GLU A 231 -17.32 -17.94 -13.68
N LYS A 232 -17.34 -17.51 -12.42
CA LYS A 232 -18.54 -17.44 -11.57
C LYS A 232 -19.04 -16.02 -11.37
N LEU A 233 -18.57 -15.07 -12.17
CA LEU A 233 -18.96 -13.66 -12.08
C LEU A 233 -20.46 -13.52 -12.29
N GLN A 234 -21.14 -12.93 -11.31
CA GLN A 234 -22.58 -12.64 -11.38
C GLN A 234 -22.82 -11.13 -11.38
N SER A 235 -23.88 -10.72 -12.06
CA SER A 235 -24.16 -9.35 -12.46
C SER A 235 -24.54 -8.35 -11.35
N ASN A 236 -24.76 -8.81 -10.11
CA ASN A 236 -25.23 -7.97 -8.99
C ASN A 236 -24.22 -7.88 -7.83
N GLU A 237 -22.95 -8.19 -8.09
CA GLU A 237 -21.92 -8.22 -7.06
C GLU A 237 -21.15 -6.89 -6.95
N HIS A 238 -20.84 -6.55 -5.71
CA HIS A 238 -19.95 -5.46 -5.32
C HIS A 238 -18.50 -5.92 -5.53
N LEU A 239 -18.02 -5.76 -6.76
CA LEU A 239 -16.86 -6.50 -7.26
C LEU A 239 -15.66 -5.60 -7.53
N LEU A 240 -14.52 -5.96 -6.95
CA LEU A 240 -13.21 -5.45 -7.33
C LEU A 240 -12.50 -6.47 -8.23
N ILE A 241 -12.09 -6.00 -9.41
CA ILE A 241 -11.34 -6.79 -10.39
C ILE A 241 -9.89 -6.30 -10.41
N ASN A 242 -8.98 -7.18 -10.00
CA ASN A 242 -7.54 -6.97 -10.17
C ASN A 242 -7.14 -7.34 -11.61
N ALA A 243 -6.87 -6.30 -12.41
CA ALA A 243 -6.50 -6.38 -13.81
C ALA A 243 -5.09 -5.84 -14.10
N LEU A 244 -4.22 -5.74 -13.08
CA LEU A 244 -2.89 -5.12 -13.21
C LEU A 244 -1.96 -5.82 -14.19
N ARG A 245 -2.17 -7.10 -14.43
CA ARG A 245 -1.39 -7.94 -15.35
C ARG A 245 -2.24 -8.55 -16.46
N ALA A 246 -3.52 -8.20 -16.51
CA ALA A 246 -4.43 -8.73 -17.51
C ALA A 246 -4.17 -8.02 -18.86
N PRO A 247 -4.04 -8.78 -19.96
CA PRO A 247 -4.06 -8.17 -21.28
C PRO A 247 -5.45 -7.60 -21.58
N PRO A 248 -5.57 -6.61 -22.50
CA PRO A 248 -6.85 -6.00 -22.84
C PRO A 248 -7.92 -7.01 -23.28
N SER A 249 -7.53 -8.11 -23.95
CA SER A 249 -8.46 -9.16 -24.39
C SER A 249 -9.13 -9.90 -23.23
N THR A 250 -8.39 -10.22 -22.17
CA THR A 250 -8.94 -10.88 -20.96
C THR A 250 -9.91 -9.96 -20.24
N LEU A 251 -9.66 -8.66 -20.25
CA LEU A 251 -10.54 -7.65 -19.68
C LEU A 251 -11.87 -7.55 -20.43
N VAL A 252 -11.83 -7.45 -21.76
CA VAL A 252 -13.05 -7.43 -22.60
C VAL A 252 -13.88 -8.68 -22.36
N ALA A 253 -13.25 -9.87 -22.41
CA ALA A 253 -13.94 -11.13 -22.18
C ALA A 253 -14.51 -11.27 -20.75
N CYS A 254 -13.96 -10.55 -19.76
CA CYS A 254 -14.51 -10.49 -18.41
C CYS A 254 -15.76 -9.60 -18.37
N TYR A 255 -15.70 -8.43 -18.99
CA TYR A 255 -16.82 -7.50 -19.05
C TYR A 255 -18.00 -8.01 -19.87
N ASP A 256 -17.75 -8.72 -20.97
CA ASP A 256 -18.80 -9.39 -21.73
C ASP A 256 -19.57 -10.43 -20.89
N ARG A 257 -19.05 -10.86 -19.74
CA ARG A 257 -19.74 -11.74 -18.78
C ARG A 257 -20.45 -10.99 -17.66
N LEU A 258 -20.05 -9.75 -17.39
CA LEU A 258 -20.69 -8.88 -16.40
C LEU A 258 -21.91 -8.24 -17.06
N HIS A 259 -23.11 -8.69 -16.69
CA HIS A 259 -24.37 -8.21 -17.27
C HIS A 259 -25.24 -7.54 -16.20
N GLY A 260 -24.77 -6.47 -15.59
CA GLY A 260 -25.57 -5.75 -14.59
C GLY A 260 -24.97 -4.42 -14.14
N ASP A 261 -25.81 -3.65 -13.43
CA ASP A 261 -25.55 -2.29 -12.96
C ASP A 261 -24.85 -2.24 -11.58
N GLY A 262 -24.34 -3.37 -11.09
CA GLY A 262 -23.63 -3.44 -9.81
C GLY A 262 -22.32 -2.62 -9.81
N PRO A 263 -21.93 -2.02 -8.67
CA PRO A 263 -20.70 -1.24 -8.59
C PRO A 263 -19.48 -2.15 -8.82
N THR A 264 -18.91 -2.06 -10.02
CA THR A 264 -17.69 -2.78 -10.40
C THR A 264 -16.52 -1.80 -10.43
N LEU A 265 -15.45 -2.10 -9.69
CA LEU A 265 -14.19 -1.36 -9.72
C LEU A 265 -13.11 -2.21 -10.37
N VAL A 266 -12.48 -1.68 -11.42
CA VAL A 266 -11.33 -2.33 -12.06
C VAL A 266 -10.04 -1.61 -11.70
N ILE A 267 -9.13 -2.34 -11.07
CA ILE A 267 -7.77 -1.89 -10.76
C ILE A 267 -6.85 -2.30 -11.91
N THR A 268 -6.21 -1.33 -12.56
CA THR A 268 -5.36 -1.60 -13.73
C THR A 268 -4.09 -0.76 -13.75
N GLY A 269 -3.21 -1.03 -14.71
CA GLY A 269 -2.06 -0.17 -15.01
C GLY A 269 -2.49 1.04 -15.86
N SER A 270 -1.74 2.14 -15.79
CA SER A 270 -2.07 3.37 -16.52
C SER A 270 -2.23 3.18 -18.04
N GLY A 271 -1.52 2.23 -18.65
CA GLY A 271 -1.60 1.95 -20.08
C GLY A 271 -2.93 1.37 -20.57
N ASN A 272 -3.75 0.80 -19.66
CA ASN A 272 -5.02 0.14 -20.02
C ASN A 272 -6.26 0.96 -19.62
N LEU A 273 -6.08 2.15 -19.04
CA LEU A 273 -7.19 2.93 -18.46
C LEU A 273 -8.29 3.25 -19.48
N GLN A 274 -7.91 3.69 -20.69
CA GLN A 274 -8.86 4.09 -21.73
C GLN A 274 -9.67 2.90 -22.29
N ALA A 275 -9.07 1.71 -22.32
CA ALA A 275 -9.76 0.50 -22.73
C ALA A 275 -10.76 0.07 -21.64
N CYS A 276 -10.36 0.13 -20.37
CA CYS A 276 -11.19 -0.27 -19.24
C CYS A 276 -12.32 0.73 -18.94
N SER A 277 -12.13 2.02 -19.18
CA SER A 277 -13.10 3.08 -18.81
C SER A 277 -14.40 3.00 -19.60
N ARG A 278 -14.41 2.28 -20.74
CA ARG A 278 -15.61 2.03 -21.54
C ARG A 278 -16.57 1.03 -20.88
N HIS A 279 -16.09 0.30 -19.88
CA HIS A 279 -16.78 -0.85 -19.34
C HIS A 279 -17.12 -0.73 -17.85
N GLY A 280 -16.70 0.35 -17.17
CA GLY A 280 -17.02 0.57 -15.77
C GLY A 280 -16.10 1.57 -15.10
N ARG A 281 -16.17 1.63 -13.76
CA ARG A 281 -15.29 2.48 -12.97
C ARG A 281 -13.89 1.87 -12.90
N THR A 282 -12.88 2.68 -13.21
CA THR A 282 -11.49 2.22 -13.27
C THR A 282 -10.60 3.07 -12.40
N LEU A 283 -9.65 2.43 -11.71
CA LEU A 283 -8.57 3.11 -11.00
C LEU A 283 -7.22 2.58 -11.50
N ALA A 284 -6.40 3.47 -12.05
CA ALA A 284 -5.01 3.13 -12.35
C ALA A 284 -4.15 3.24 -11.09
N LEU A 285 -3.31 2.23 -10.83
CA LEU A 285 -2.32 2.32 -9.76
C LEU A 285 -1.19 3.30 -10.10
N ARG A 286 -0.45 3.68 -9.04
CA ARG A 286 0.19 4.99 -8.82
C ARG A 286 -0.81 6.09 -8.38
N ALA A 287 -1.97 5.68 -7.88
CA ALA A 287 -2.93 6.54 -7.19
C ALA A 287 -2.51 6.79 -5.73
N SER A 288 -3.16 7.77 -5.08
CA SER A 288 -3.04 7.94 -3.64
C SER A 288 -3.73 6.82 -2.88
N TYR A 289 -3.29 6.56 -1.66
CA TYR A 289 -3.95 5.62 -0.77
C TYR A 289 -5.40 6.03 -0.49
N ALA A 290 -5.68 7.34 -0.36
CA ALA A 290 -7.04 7.85 -0.19
C ALA A 290 -7.93 7.56 -1.40
N ALA A 291 -7.42 7.74 -2.63
CA ALA A 291 -8.16 7.42 -3.84
C ALA A 291 -8.47 5.92 -3.93
N LEU A 292 -7.49 5.06 -3.62
CA LEU A 292 -7.70 3.61 -3.56
C LEU A 292 -8.74 3.25 -2.50
N GLN A 293 -8.64 3.83 -1.31
CA GLN A 293 -9.55 3.55 -0.20
C GLN A 293 -10.98 3.99 -0.52
N ALA A 294 -11.18 5.20 -1.04
CA ALA A 294 -12.48 5.71 -1.43
C ALA A 294 -13.11 4.84 -2.51
N ALA A 295 -12.35 4.50 -3.56
CA ALA A 295 -12.83 3.63 -4.62
C ALA A 295 -13.23 2.23 -4.09
N CYS A 296 -12.45 1.66 -3.18
CA CYS A 296 -12.80 0.38 -2.56
C CYS A 296 -14.02 0.48 -1.64
N LEU A 297 -14.16 1.54 -0.83
CA LEU A 297 -15.30 1.73 0.07
C LEU A 297 -16.62 1.90 -0.69
N GLU A 298 -16.61 2.64 -1.79
CA GLU A 298 -17.79 2.80 -2.65
C GLU A 298 -18.19 1.48 -3.33
N THR A 299 -17.24 0.56 -3.51
CA THR A 299 -17.52 -0.78 -4.02
C THR A 299 -17.88 -1.75 -2.90
N ALA A 300 -17.34 -1.63 -1.69
CA ALA A 300 -17.49 -2.65 -0.65
C ALA A 300 -18.87 -2.64 0.03
N ARG A 301 -19.21 -3.75 0.67
CA ARG A 301 -20.40 -3.87 1.53
C ARG A 301 -19.99 -3.72 3.00
N PRO A 302 -20.70 -2.95 3.83
CA PRO A 302 -20.39 -2.86 5.25
C PRO A 302 -20.70 -4.21 5.92
N LEU A 303 -19.74 -4.73 6.68
CA LEU A 303 -19.98 -5.88 7.56
C LEU A 303 -20.81 -5.38 8.74
N HIS A 304 -22.12 -5.66 8.76
CA HIS A 304 -22.93 -5.36 9.95
C HIS A 304 -22.37 -6.15 11.14
N ASN A 305 -22.03 -5.45 12.22
CA ASN A 305 -21.73 -6.10 13.49
C ASN A 305 -22.91 -7.01 13.85
N ALA A 306 -22.67 -8.31 13.92
CA ALA A 306 -23.56 -9.25 14.59
C ALA A 306 -23.52 -8.97 16.11
N ALA A 307 -24.03 -7.82 16.52
CA ALA A 307 -24.16 -7.41 17.92
C ALA A 307 -25.39 -6.51 18.07
N GLY A 308 -26.58 -7.14 18.06
CA GLY A 308 -27.81 -6.48 18.53
C GLY A 308 -29.11 -7.02 17.96
N SER A 309 -29.62 -8.16 18.47
CA SER A 309 -30.99 -8.28 18.99
C SER A 309 -31.33 -9.74 19.36
N SER A 310 -30.94 -10.17 20.56
CA SER A 310 -31.73 -11.14 21.33
C SER A 310 -32.51 -10.41 22.42
N GLY A 311 -33.23 -9.36 22.01
CA GLY A 311 -34.32 -8.82 22.80
C GLY A 311 -35.46 -9.84 22.75
N LYS A 312 -35.51 -10.74 23.73
CA LYS A 312 -36.68 -11.57 23.97
C LYS A 312 -37.90 -10.66 24.09
N PRO A 313 -39.00 -10.87 23.35
CA PRO A 313 -40.26 -10.26 23.72
C PRO A 313 -40.68 -10.88 25.06
N GLY A 314 -40.75 -10.06 26.10
CA GLY A 314 -41.29 -10.47 27.40
C GLY A 314 -42.73 -10.94 27.23
N PRO A 315 -43.15 -12.02 27.92
CA PRO A 315 -44.54 -12.44 27.88
C PRO A 315 -45.40 -11.38 28.57
N ASN A 316 -46.36 -10.87 27.81
CA ASN A 316 -47.44 -10.01 28.27
C ASN A 316 -48.38 -10.83 29.16
N THR A 317 -48.16 -10.82 30.48
CA THR A 317 -49.13 -11.31 31.47
C THR A 317 -49.91 -10.12 32.02
N GLY A 318 -51.02 -9.80 31.37
CA GLY A 318 -52.12 -9.06 31.98
C GLY A 318 -53.24 -10.03 32.34
N ALA A 319 -53.44 -10.29 33.62
CA ALA A 319 -54.69 -10.81 34.16
C ALA A 319 -54.78 -10.53 35.67
N THR A 320 -55.64 -9.55 35.99
CA THR A 320 -56.64 -9.54 37.07
C THR A 320 -56.19 -9.87 38.50
N ALA A 321 -56.09 -8.84 39.32
CA ALA A 321 -56.36 -8.93 40.75
C ALA A 321 -57.78 -8.42 41.01
N GLU A 322 -58.69 -9.35 41.29
CA GLU A 322 -59.89 -9.13 42.11
C GLU A 322 -59.47 -8.93 43.57
N GLY A 323 -60.21 -8.12 44.32
CA GLY A 323 -60.11 -8.04 45.77
C GLY A 323 -60.68 -6.74 46.33
N ASP A 324 -61.96 -6.81 46.70
CA ASP A 324 -62.66 -6.14 47.82
C ASP A 324 -62.18 -4.76 48.31
#